data_AF-A0A2U1K8P4-F1
#
_entry.id   AF-A0A2U1K8P4-F1
#
_cell.length_a   1.000
_cell.length_b   1.000
_cell.length_c   1.000
_cell.angle_alpha   90.00
_cell.angle_beta   90.00
_cell.angle_gamma   90.00
#
_symmetry.space_group_name_H-M   'P 1'
#
loop_
_entity.id
_entity.type
_entity.pdbx_description
1 polymer ?
#
loop_
_entity_poly.entity_id
_entity_poly.type
_entity_poly.pdbx_seq_one_letter_code
_entity_poly.pdbx_strand_id
1 'polypeptide(L)'
;MIYLNYLQAKPEAAKWRTKPINHYNEMLQLFGKDRAIGVGAETTKERRNRININEDKVETIEELDQLLEANEVCFENIDSGESPHATSATTHTQVKIPNATKIKSRKRKLEEDDAFTSKIMSAMKNLSDAIDRSTKVMESSRPHVYSENEIYQELEHMGLEPLDIPDAYLFLVERPDNVRALFGCPLSVRKTMLSKMMGLDE
;
A
#
# COMPACT_ATOMS: atom_id res chain seq x y z
N MET A 1 34.80 -29.67 29.22
CA MET A 1 36.15 -29.72 28.61
C MET A 1 36.28 -28.87 27.33
N ILE A 2 35.33 -28.90 26.39
CA ILE A 2 35.44 -28.18 25.10
C ILE A 2 35.56 -26.64 25.27
N TYR A 3 34.79 -26.05 26.18
CA TYR A 3 34.77 -24.60 26.38
C TYR A 3 36.06 -24.03 27.00
N LEU A 4 36.68 -24.76 27.94
CA LEU A 4 37.94 -24.33 28.55
C LEU A 4 39.11 -24.39 27.56
N ASN A 5 39.15 -25.42 26.71
CA ASN A 5 40.14 -25.52 25.64
C ASN A 5 40.02 -24.37 24.63
N TYR A 6 38.80 -23.93 24.31
CA TYR A 6 38.57 -22.78 23.43
C TYR A 6 39.11 -21.47 24.02
N LEU A 7 38.91 -21.24 25.32
CA LEU A 7 39.44 -20.06 26.00
C LEU A 7 40.97 -20.08 26.11
N GLN A 8 41.58 -21.27 26.23
CA GLN A 8 43.03 -21.41 26.19
C GLN A 8 43.62 -21.08 24.82
N ALA A 9 42.93 -21.47 23.73
CA ALA A 9 43.32 -21.12 22.36
C ALA A 9 43.03 -19.65 22.00
N LYS A 10 42.04 -19.01 22.62
CA LYS A 10 41.67 -17.60 22.38
C LYS A 10 41.43 -16.87 23.71
N PRO A 11 42.49 -16.37 24.37
CA PRO A 11 42.35 -15.74 25.68
C PRO A 11 41.53 -14.44 25.63
N GLU A 12 41.50 -13.75 24.49
CA GLU A 12 40.66 -12.57 24.28
C GLU A 12 39.17 -12.84 24.37
N ALA A 13 38.73 -14.10 24.17
CA ALA A 13 37.33 -14.46 24.28
C ALA A 13 36.82 -14.43 25.74
N ALA A 14 37.72 -14.49 26.72
CA ALA A 14 37.37 -14.48 28.13
C ALA A 14 36.62 -13.20 28.55
N LYS A 15 36.92 -12.05 27.93
CA LYS A 15 36.26 -10.76 28.19
C LYS A 15 34.77 -10.72 27.82
N TRP A 16 34.30 -11.69 27.04
CA TRP A 16 32.89 -11.80 26.63
C TRP A 16 32.08 -12.71 27.55
N ARG A 17 32.72 -13.46 28.47
CA ARG A 17 32.02 -14.34 29.42
C ARG A 17 31.10 -13.58 30.37
N THR A 18 31.51 -12.37 30.75
CA THR A 18 30.81 -11.54 31.74
C THR A 18 29.86 -10.54 31.11
N LYS A 19 29.80 -10.45 29.78
CA LYS A 19 28.94 -9.50 29.10
C LYS A 19 27.57 -10.14 28.86
N PRO A 20 26.49 -9.60 29.44
CA PRO A 20 25.15 -10.06 29.11
C PRO A 20 24.86 -9.75 27.65
N ILE A 21 24.33 -10.73 26.93
CA ILE A 21 23.83 -10.54 25.56
C ILE A 21 22.32 -10.32 25.69
N ASN A 22 21.87 -9.11 25.38
CA ASN A 22 20.46 -8.77 25.42
C ASN A 22 19.68 -9.65 24.44
N HIS A 23 18.47 -10.05 24.83
CA HIS A 23 17.57 -10.87 24.00
C HIS A 23 18.18 -12.21 23.54
N TYR A 24 19.18 -12.75 24.25
CA TYR A 24 19.86 -14.00 23.87
C TYR A 24 18.86 -15.16 23.67
N ASN A 25 17.87 -15.29 24.55
CA ASN A 25 16.87 -16.36 24.45
C ASN A 25 15.97 -16.21 23.21
N GLU A 26 15.60 -14.98 22.85
CA GLU A 26 14.81 -14.68 21.65
C GLU A 26 15.62 -15.02 20.39
N MET A 27 16.89 -14.61 20.36
CA MET A 27 17.81 -14.93 19.27
C MET A 27 18.06 -16.44 19.16
N LEU A 28 18.19 -17.14 20.29
CA LEU A 28 18.33 -18.60 20.32
C LEU A 28 17.07 -19.30 19.82
N GLN A 29 15.88 -18.77 20.14
CA GLN A 29 14.61 -19.31 19.66
C GLN A 29 14.42 -19.09 18.15
N LEU A 30 14.84 -17.93 17.63
CA LEU A 30 14.78 -17.60 16.21
C LEU A 30 15.77 -18.44 15.41
N PHE A 31 17.05 -18.46 15.79
CA PHE A 31 18.13 -19.03 14.96
C PHE A 31 18.56 -20.44 15.39
N GLY A 32 18.20 -20.89 16.59
CA GLY A 32 18.61 -22.20 17.11
C GLY A 32 17.98 -23.36 16.34
N LYS A 33 16.74 -23.21 15.87
CA LYS A 33 16.04 -24.23 15.06
C LYS A 33 16.62 -24.34 13.66
N ASP A 34 16.92 -23.21 13.02
CA ASP A 34 17.45 -23.14 11.65
C ASP A 34 18.85 -23.75 11.54
N ARG A 35 19.65 -23.66 12.61
CA ARG A 35 20.99 -24.28 12.65
C ARG A 35 20.96 -25.80 12.84
N ALA A 36 19.93 -26.35 13.50
CA ALA A 36 19.80 -27.79 13.73
C ALA A 36 19.28 -28.56 12.51
N ILE A 37 18.49 -27.89 11.66
CA ILE A 37 17.86 -28.48 10.46
C ILE A 37 18.64 -28.12 9.18
N GLY A 38 19.54 -27.13 9.24
CA GLY A 38 20.37 -26.69 8.11
C GLY A 38 19.63 -25.85 7.06
N VAL A 39 18.33 -25.61 7.26
CA VAL A 39 17.51 -24.77 6.39
C VAL A 39 17.56 -23.34 6.93
N GLY A 40 18.18 -22.42 6.17
CA GLY A 40 18.26 -20.99 6.53
C GLY A 40 19.50 -20.58 7.32
N ALA A 41 20.42 -21.50 7.63
CA ALA A 41 21.69 -21.21 8.32
C ALA A 41 22.75 -20.54 7.43
N GLU A 42 22.33 -19.92 6.33
CA GLU A 42 23.24 -19.30 5.39
C GLU A 42 23.75 -17.98 5.96
N THR A 43 25.05 -17.92 6.19
CA THR A 43 25.71 -16.69 6.63
C THR A 43 25.59 -15.63 5.54
N THR A 44 25.64 -14.35 5.92
CA THR A 44 25.65 -13.23 4.97
C THR A 44 26.73 -13.37 3.89
N LYS A 45 27.83 -14.06 4.22
CA LYS A 45 28.93 -14.39 3.29
C LYS A 45 28.52 -15.43 2.25
N GLU A 46 27.84 -16.49 2.65
CA GLU A 46 27.36 -17.54 1.74
C GLU A 46 26.28 -17.01 0.80
N ARG A 47 25.35 -16.17 1.31
CA ARG A 47 24.31 -15.51 0.48
C ARG A 47 24.91 -14.68 -0.65
N ARG A 48 25.98 -13.92 -0.38
CA ARG A 48 26.64 -13.07 -1.39
C ARG A 48 27.29 -13.91 -2.51
N ASN A 49 27.81 -15.09 -2.19
CA ASN A 49 28.45 -15.96 -3.18
C ASN A 49 27.44 -16.56 -4.17
N ARG A 50 26.22 -16.88 -3.72
CA ARG A 50 25.14 -17.36 -4.61
C ARG A 50 24.73 -16.30 -5.64
N ILE A 51 24.64 -15.03 -5.24
CA ILE A 51 24.22 -13.95 -6.14
C ILE A 51 25.23 -13.75 -7.27
N ASN A 52 26.52 -13.83 -6.96
CA ASN A 52 27.61 -13.66 -7.92
C ASN A 52 27.59 -14.75 -9.03
N ILE A 53 27.19 -15.98 -8.69
CA ILE A 53 27.12 -17.10 -9.66
C ILE A 53 25.95 -16.93 -10.65
N ASN A 54 24.89 -16.22 -10.27
CA ASN A 54 23.71 -16.04 -11.11
C ASN A 54 23.77 -14.81 -12.02
N GLU A 55 24.77 -13.94 -11.87
CA GLU A 55 24.93 -12.71 -12.67
C GLU A 55 25.46 -13.00 -14.08
N ASP A 56 26.07 -14.17 -14.31
CA ASP A 56 26.62 -14.61 -15.61
C ASP A 56 25.57 -15.18 -16.59
N LYS A 57 24.28 -15.19 -16.24
CA LYS A 57 23.19 -15.55 -17.16
C LYS A 57 22.43 -14.30 -17.59
N VAL A 58 22.96 -13.62 -18.60
CA VAL A 58 22.22 -12.60 -19.35
C VAL A 58 21.28 -13.35 -20.29
N GLU A 59 19.96 -13.29 -20.03
CA GLU A 59 18.93 -13.73 -20.98
C GLU A 59 19.00 -12.83 -22.22
N THR A 60 19.49 -13.37 -23.33
CA THR A 60 19.54 -12.67 -24.62
C THR A 60 18.13 -12.46 -25.17
N ILE A 61 17.91 -11.33 -25.86
CA ILE A 61 16.59 -10.93 -26.42
C ILE A 61 15.96 -12.05 -27.27
N GLU A 62 16.77 -12.86 -27.95
CA GLU A 62 16.32 -14.00 -28.77
C GLU A 62 15.65 -15.12 -27.94
N GLU A 63 16.02 -15.31 -26.67
CA GLU A 63 15.39 -16.32 -25.79
C GLU A 63 14.01 -15.85 -25.28
N LEU A 64 13.77 -14.53 -25.22
CA LEU A 64 12.47 -13.96 -24.86
C LEU A 64 11.45 -14.09 -26.00
N ASP A 65 11.86 -13.87 -27.24
CA ASP A 65 10.99 -14.02 -28.41
C ASP A 65 10.50 -15.48 -28.54
N GLN A 66 11.37 -16.45 -28.28
CA GLN A 66 11.05 -17.88 -28.36
C GLN A 66 10.08 -18.36 -27.25
N LEU A 67 10.08 -17.69 -26.09
CA LEU A 67 9.12 -17.93 -25.02
C LEU A 67 7.76 -17.27 -25.29
N LEU A 68 7.73 -16.18 -26.04
CA LEU A 68 6.50 -15.48 -26.43
C LEU A 68 5.77 -16.25 -27.53
N GLU A 69 6.51 -16.75 -28.53
CA GLU A 69 5.99 -17.56 -29.63
C GLU A 69 5.38 -18.89 -29.13
N ALA A 70 5.93 -19.48 -28.08
CA ALA A 70 5.39 -20.68 -27.45
C ALA A 70 4.07 -20.46 -26.65
N ASN A 71 3.70 -19.20 -26.39
CA ASN A 71 2.53 -18.82 -25.59
C ASN A 71 1.46 -18.06 -26.40
N GLU A 72 1.55 -18.04 -27.73
CA GLU A 72 0.52 -17.43 -28.57
C GLU A 72 -0.84 -18.13 -28.35
N VAL A 73 -1.73 -17.44 -27.64
CA VAL A 73 -3.11 -17.88 -27.40
C VAL A 73 -3.92 -17.56 -28.64
N CYS A 74 -4.19 -18.58 -29.47
CA CYS A 74 -5.09 -18.41 -30.62
C CYS A 74 -6.53 -18.21 -30.12
N PHE A 75 -7.11 -17.03 -30.35
CA PHE A 75 -8.52 -16.74 -30.05
C PHE A 75 -9.39 -17.22 -31.21
N GLU A 76 -10.18 -18.28 -31.00
CA GLU A 76 -11.24 -18.66 -31.93
C GLU A 76 -12.45 -17.71 -31.75
N ASN A 77 -12.88 -17.09 -32.85
CA ASN A 77 -14.01 -16.16 -32.87
C ASN A 77 -15.30 -16.87 -32.44
N ILE A 78 -15.95 -16.36 -31.39
CA ILE A 78 -17.32 -16.75 -31.02
C ILE A 78 -18.27 -15.93 -31.90
N ASP A 79 -18.68 -16.49 -33.04
CA ASP A 79 -19.76 -15.91 -33.85
C ASP A 79 -21.12 -16.37 -33.30
N SER A 80 -22.01 -15.41 -33.05
CA SER A 80 -23.33 -15.65 -32.46
C SER A 80 -24.41 -15.57 -33.53
N GLY A 81 -24.95 -16.72 -33.94
CA GLY A 81 -26.21 -16.78 -34.69
C GLY A 81 -26.46 -18.06 -35.48
N GLU A 82 -27.35 -18.91 -34.96
CA GLU A 82 -28.16 -19.92 -35.66
C GLU A 82 -27.51 -21.23 -36.21
N SER A 83 -28.24 -22.32 -35.95
CA SER A 83 -27.99 -23.76 -36.17
C SER A 83 -28.15 -24.21 -37.65
N PRO A 84 -28.01 -25.49 -38.05
CA PRO A 84 -26.99 -26.54 -37.84
C PRO A 84 -26.47 -27.12 -39.19
N HIS A 85 -25.20 -27.53 -39.31
CA HIS A 85 -24.85 -28.81 -39.98
C HIS A 85 -23.37 -29.21 -39.89
N ALA A 86 -23.19 -30.41 -39.35
CA ALA A 86 -22.41 -31.54 -39.88
C ALA A 86 -20.91 -31.42 -40.22
N THR A 87 -20.23 -32.52 -39.84
CA THR A 87 -19.06 -33.16 -40.47
C THR A 87 -17.71 -32.47 -40.24
N SER A 88 -16.86 -33.08 -39.40
CA SER A 88 -15.79 -34.01 -39.81
C SER A 88 -14.45 -33.26 -39.76
N ALA A 89 -13.31 -33.77 -39.35
CA ALA A 89 -12.86 -35.10 -38.96
C ALA A 89 -11.37 -34.91 -38.57
N THR A 90 -10.86 -35.72 -37.61
CA THR A 90 -9.64 -36.56 -37.78
C THR A 90 -8.31 -35.78 -37.97
N THR A 91 -7.20 -35.96 -37.26
CA THR A 91 -6.67 -37.11 -36.51
C THR A 91 -5.36 -36.70 -35.84
N HIS A 92 -5.11 -37.34 -34.69
CA HIS A 92 -3.83 -37.79 -34.15
C HIS A 92 -2.53 -37.55 -34.94
N THR A 93 -1.52 -37.00 -34.25
CA THR A 93 -0.18 -37.61 -34.19
C THR A 93 0.41 -37.47 -32.79
N GLN A 94 0.64 -38.62 -32.16
CA GLN A 94 1.47 -38.75 -30.96
C GLN A 94 2.94 -38.58 -31.36
N VAL A 95 3.69 -37.75 -30.63
CA VAL A 95 5.15 -37.90 -30.56
C VAL A 95 5.57 -37.85 -29.09
N LYS A 96 6.09 -38.99 -28.63
CA LYS A 96 6.71 -39.17 -27.31
C LYS A 96 7.98 -38.34 -27.22
N ILE A 97 8.09 -37.52 -26.18
CA ILE A 97 9.34 -36.87 -25.76
C ILE A 97 9.89 -37.63 -24.54
N PRO A 98 11.20 -37.96 -24.49
CA PRO A 98 11.80 -38.67 -23.36
C PRO A 98 12.06 -37.74 -22.16
N ASN A 99 11.69 -38.25 -20.99
CA ASN A 99 12.19 -37.94 -19.64
C ASN A 99 12.33 -36.46 -19.23
N ALA A 100 11.18 -35.78 -19.10
CA ALA A 100 11.06 -34.68 -18.15
C ALA A 100 11.19 -35.23 -16.72
N THR A 101 12.21 -34.78 -15.99
CA THR A 101 12.20 -34.85 -14.51
C THR A 101 11.00 -34.04 -14.05
N LYS A 102 9.93 -34.76 -13.66
CA LYS A 102 8.68 -34.19 -13.16
C LYS A 102 8.97 -33.33 -11.94
N ILE A 103 9.05 -32.01 -12.11
CA ILE A 103 8.85 -31.08 -11.01
C ILE A 103 7.38 -31.24 -10.62
N LYS A 104 7.13 -32.09 -9.62
CA LYS A 104 5.83 -32.19 -8.98
C LYS A 104 5.56 -30.82 -8.37
N SER A 105 4.72 -30.01 -9.00
CA SER A 105 4.05 -28.89 -8.36
C SER A 105 3.20 -29.47 -7.23
N ARG A 106 3.82 -29.57 -6.05
CA ARG A 106 3.11 -29.90 -4.83
C ARG A 106 2.15 -28.74 -4.61
N LYS A 107 0.88 -28.91 -5.01
CA LYS A 107 -0.25 -28.15 -4.46
C LYS A 107 -0.13 -28.30 -2.95
N ARG A 108 0.53 -27.34 -2.31
CA ARG A 108 0.48 -27.22 -0.86
C ARG A 108 -0.96 -26.87 -0.57
N LYS A 109 -1.69 -27.78 0.08
CA LYS A 109 -2.93 -27.40 0.75
C LYS A 109 -2.52 -26.28 1.69
N LEU A 110 -3.07 -25.08 1.47
CA LEU A 110 -2.99 -24.01 2.46
C LEU A 110 -3.79 -24.56 3.65
N GLU A 111 -3.11 -25.13 4.63
CA GLU A 111 -3.67 -25.16 5.97
C GLU A 111 -3.65 -23.70 6.40
N GLU A 112 -4.83 -23.07 6.33
CA GLU A 112 -5.04 -21.75 6.89
C GLU A 112 -4.69 -21.83 8.37
N ASP A 113 -3.48 -21.38 8.71
CA ASP A 113 -3.12 -21.12 10.09
C ASP A 113 -4.00 -19.96 10.55
N ASP A 114 -4.99 -20.27 11.38
CA ASP A 114 -5.96 -19.31 11.92
C ASP A 114 -5.26 -18.10 12.58
N ALA A 115 -4.05 -18.32 13.12
CA ALA A 115 -3.23 -17.24 13.65
C ALA A 115 -2.68 -16.32 12.55
N PHE A 116 -2.32 -16.87 11.39
CA PHE A 116 -1.84 -16.11 10.24
C PHE A 116 -2.98 -15.29 9.59
N THR A 117 -4.13 -15.92 9.37
CA THR A 117 -5.32 -15.23 8.83
C THR A 117 -5.82 -14.15 9.78
N SER A 118 -5.84 -14.41 11.09
CA SER A 118 -6.17 -13.43 12.14
C SER A 118 -5.22 -12.22 12.12
N LYS A 119 -3.91 -12.45 11.95
CA LYS A 119 -2.92 -11.37 11.86
C LYS A 119 -3.12 -10.50 10.62
N ILE A 120 -3.48 -11.10 9.48
CA ILE A 120 -3.83 -10.38 8.26
C ILE A 120 -5.09 -9.54 8.47
N MET A 121 -6.15 -10.13 9.04
CA MET A 121 -7.41 -9.42 9.32
C MET A 121 -7.20 -8.24 10.28
N SER A 122 -6.39 -8.43 11.32
CA SER A 122 -6.04 -7.36 12.24
C SER A 122 -5.26 -6.23 11.57
N ALA A 123 -4.28 -6.56 10.72
CA ALA A 123 -3.54 -5.56 9.95
C ALA A 123 -4.46 -4.78 9.00
N MET A 124 -5.36 -5.47 8.29
CA MET A 124 -6.35 -4.85 7.41
C MET A 124 -7.31 -3.93 8.19
N LYS A 125 -7.82 -4.37 9.34
CA LYS A 125 -8.67 -3.54 10.19
C LYS A 125 -7.96 -2.27 10.67
N ASN A 126 -6.70 -2.39 11.09
CA ASN A 126 -5.91 -1.22 11.49
C ASN A 126 -5.72 -0.23 10.33
N LEU A 127 -5.51 -0.73 9.11
CA LEU A 127 -5.44 0.11 7.91
C LEU A 127 -6.78 0.79 7.62
N SER A 128 -7.90 0.06 7.67
CA SER A 128 -9.24 0.64 7.51
C SER A 128 -9.50 1.74 8.53
N ASP A 129 -9.23 1.48 9.81
CA ASP A 129 -9.40 2.47 10.87
C ASP A 129 -8.47 3.69 10.68
N ALA A 130 -7.26 3.49 10.16
CA ALA A 130 -6.33 4.59 9.89
C ALA A 130 -6.82 5.45 8.71
N ILE A 131 -7.35 4.83 7.66
CA ILE A 131 -7.96 5.52 6.52
C ILE A 131 -9.19 6.31 6.97
N ASP A 132 -10.08 5.71 7.75
CA ASP A 132 -11.29 6.39 8.26
C ASP A 132 -10.94 7.60 9.12
N ARG A 133 -9.97 7.46 10.02
CA ARG A 133 -9.47 8.60 10.82
C ARG A 133 -8.85 9.67 9.93
N SER A 134 -8.06 9.27 8.93
CA SER A 134 -7.46 10.20 7.96
C SER A 134 -8.53 10.97 7.19
N THR A 135 -9.56 10.29 6.67
CA THR A 135 -10.68 10.89 5.95
C THR A 135 -11.45 11.86 6.83
N LYS A 136 -11.75 11.49 8.08
CA LYS A 136 -12.46 12.36 9.03
C LYS A 136 -11.67 13.63 9.36
N VAL A 137 -10.35 13.50 9.57
CA VAL A 137 -9.46 14.66 9.77
C VAL A 137 -9.45 15.54 8.52
N MET A 138 -9.35 14.95 7.33
CA MET A 138 -9.37 15.68 6.06
C MET A 138 -10.68 16.45 5.85
N GLU A 139 -11.83 15.86 6.16
CA GLU A 139 -13.13 16.54 6.08
C GLU A 139 -13.22 17.72 7.04
N SER A 140 -12.80 17.54 8.29
CA SER A 140 -12.80 18.63 9.29
C SER A 140 -11.77 19.73 9.01
N SER A 141 -10.76 19.45 8.19
CA SER A 141 -9.72 20.41 7.81
C SER A 141 -10.11 21.26 6.60
N ARG A 142 -11.13 20.84 5.83
CA ARG A 142 -11.59 21.61 4.68
C ARG A 142 -12.31 22.87 5.19
N PRO A 143 -11.95 24.06 4.70
CA PRO A 143 -12.71 25.26 4.99
C PRO A 143 -14.16 25.06 4.58
N HIS A 144 -15.09 25.45 5.44
CA HIS A 144 -16.51 25.46 5.10
C HIS A 144 -16.73 26.38 3.89
N VAL A 145 -17.45 25.87 2.89
CA VAL A 145 -17.80 26.60 1.66
C VAL A 145 -19.26 27.01 1.78
N TYR A 146 -19.49 28.32 1.88
CA TYR A 146 -20.83 28.88 1.95
C TYR A 146 -21.46 28.89 0.56
N SER A 147 -22.68 28.40 0.43
CA SER A 147 -23.51 28.60 -0.75
C SER A 147 -24.02 30.03 -0.84
N GLU A 148 -24.41 30.47 -2.05
CA GLU A 148 -25.00 31.80 -2.28
C GLU A 148 -26.19 32.09 -1.35
N ASN A 149 -27.08 31.11 -1.17
CA ASN A 149 -28.22 31.25 -0.27
C ASN A 149 -27.79 31.38 1.21
N GLU A 150 -26.78 30.61 1.65
CA GLU A 150 -26.24 30.74 3.01
C GLU A 150 -25.60 32.11 3.25
N ILE A 151 -24.86 32.63 2.26
CA ILE A 151 -24.28 33.98 2.33
C ILE A 151 -25.40 35.02 2.51
N TYR A 152 -26.46 34.92 1.71
CA TYR A 152 -27.59 35.86 1.79
C TYR A 152 -28.30 35.80 3.16
N GLN A 153 -28.58 34.60 3.65
CA GLN A 153 -29.19 34.42 4.98
C GLN A 153 -28.29 34.98 6.09
N GLU A 154 -26.99 34.71 6.08
CA GLU A 154 -26.06 35.24 7.08
C GLU A 154 -25.96 36.77 7.05
N LEU A 155 -26.10 37.40 5.88
CA LEU A 155 -26.16 38.86 5.74
C LEU A 155 -27.44 39.45 6.38
N GLU A 156 -28.60 38.80 6.23
CA GLU A 156 -29.84 39.23 6.90
C GLU A 156 -29.70 39.23 8.43
N HIS A 157 -28.98 38.25 8.98
CA HIS A 157 -28.72 38.16 10.43
C HIS A 157 -27.67 39.17 10.91
N MET A 158 -26.95 39.84 10.01
CA MET A 158 -25.84 40.74 10.32
C MET A 158 -26.29 42.16 10.70
N GLY A 159 -27.60 42.45 10.65
CA GLY A 159 -28.16 43.76 10.99
C GLY A 159 -27.72 44.87 10.02
N LEU A 160 -27.55 44.52 8.75
CA LEU A 160 -27.37 45.45 7.65
C LEU A 160 -28.72 46.07 7.28
N GLU A 161 -28.70 47.30 6.74
CA GLU A 161 -29.91 47.87 6.17
C GLU A 161 -30.32 47.07 4.93
N PRO A 162 -31.62 46.83 4.68
CA PRO A 162 -32.06 46.02 3.54
C PRO A 162 -31.54 46.49 2.18
N LEU A 163 -31.21 47.78 2.06
CA LEU A 163 -30.64 48.38 0.85
C LEU A 163 -29.16 48.06 0.64
N ASP A 164 -28.42 47.78 1.71
CA ASP A 164 -26.97 47.50 1.67
C ASP A 164 -26.69 45.99 1.48
N ILE A 165 -27.67 45.13 1.74
CA ILE A 165 -27.55 43.66 1.62
C ILE A 165 -27.16 43.24 0.19
N PRO A 166 -27.78 43.75 -0.89
CA PRO A 166 -27.43 43.35 -2.26
C PRO A 166 -25.98 43.69 -2.63
N ASP A 167 -25.48 44.85 -2.22
CA ASP A 167 -24.10 45.28 -2.52
C ASP A 167 -23.09 44.43 -1.75
N ALA A 168 -23.37 44.16 -0.46
CA ALA A 168 -22.59 43.23 0.34
C ALA A 168 -22.60 41.82 -0.22
N TYR A 169 -23.76 41.33 -0.66
CA TYR A 169 -23.92 40.02 -1.28
C TYR A 169 -23.07 39.90 -2.54
N LEU A 170 -23.18 40.87 -3.46
CA LEU A 170 -22.41 40.87 -4.71
C LEU A 170 -20.89 40.90 -4.43
N PHE A 171 -20.46 41.74 -3.49
CA PHE A 171 -19.05 41.81 -3.07
C PHE A 171 -18.50 40.47 -2.56
N LEU A 172 -19.31 39.75 -1.78
CA LEU A 172 -18.95 38.48 -1.15
C LEU A 172 -18.98 37.31 -2.13
N VAL A 173 -19.96 37.26 -3.03
CA VAL A 173 -20.05 36.23 -4.08
C VAL A 173 -18.84 36.29 -5.02
N GLU A 174 -18.36 37.49 -5.34
CA GLU A 174 -17.13 37.67 -6.15
C GLU A 174 -15.85 37.25 -5.42
N ARG A 175 -15.86 37.20 -4.08
CA ARG A 175 -14.65 37.04 -3.24
C ARG A 175 -14.89 35.99 -2.13
N PRO A 176 -14.75 34.69 -2.43
CA PRO A 176 -15.00 33.62 -1.46
C PRO A 176 -14.03 33.64 -0.26
N ASP A 177 -12.82 34.18 -0.43
CA ASP A 177 -11.88 34.37 0.69
C ASP A 177 -12.42 35.37 1.72
N ASN A 178 -13.15 36.39 1.26
CA ASN A 178 -13.77 37.39 2.11
C ASN A 178 -14.95 36.81 2.89
N VAL A 179 -15.76 35.97 2.24
CA VAL A 179 -16.84 35.20 2.88
C VAL A 179 -16.29 34.40 4.06
N ARG A 180 -15.22 33.64 3.82
CA ARG A 180 -14.58 32.81 4.85
C ARG A 180 -14.02 33.65 6.00
N ALA A 181 -13.37 34.77 5.69
CA ALA A 181 -12.82 35.68 6.71
C ALA A 181 -13.92 36.35 7.55
N LEU A 182 -14.99 36.79 6.89
CA LEU A 182 -16.11 37.47 7.52
C LEU A 182 -16.92 36.52 8.41
N PHE A 183 -17.38 35.38 7.89
CA PHE A 183 -18.22 34.50 8.69
C PHE A 183 -17.45 33.69 9.73
N GLY A 184 -16.12 33.61 9.60
CA GLY A 184 -15.24 33.08 10.64
C GLY A 184 -15.11 33.96 11.89
N CYS A 185 -15.50 35.24 11.84
CA CYS A 185 -15.48 36.11 13.02
C CYS A 185 -16.84 36.17 13.74
N PRO A 186 -16.87 36.52 15.04
CA PRO A 186 -18.12 36.64 15.81
C PRO A 186 -19.10 37.65 15.21
N LEU A 187 -20.40 37.37 15.28
CA LEU A 187 -21.46 38.21 14.69
C LEU A 187 -21.34 39.69 15.05
N SER A 188 -20.91 40.01 16.28
CA SER A 188 -20.76 41.37 16.79
C SER A 188 -19.75 42.23 16.03
N VAL A 189 -18.74 41.62 15.38
CA VAL A 189 -17.69 42.35 14.64
C VAL A 189 -17.84 42.24 13.13
N ARG A 190 -18.75 41.38 12.63
CA ARG A 190 -18.93 41.13 11.19
C ARG A 190 -19.29 42.40 10.43
N LYS A 191 -20.23 43.20 10.93
CA LYS A 191 -20.67 44.43 10.25
C LYS A 191 -19.51 45.41 10.03
N THR A 192 -18.75 45.72 11.08
CA THR A 192 -17.55 46.59 10.98
C THR A 192 -16.48 45.99 10.08
N MET A 193 -16.25 44.68 10.16
CA MET A 193 -15.29 44.00 9.28
C MET A 193 -15.72 44.09 7.82
N LEU A 194 -17.00 43.89 7.52
CA LEU A 194 -17.57 43.99 6.18
C LEU A 194 -17.41 45.41 5.61
N SER A 195 -17.74 46.45 6.39
CA SER A 195 -17.51 47.85 6.02
C SER A 195 -16.05 48.11 5.66
N LYS A 196 -15.11 47.65 6.48
CA LYS A 196 -13.67 47.74 6.20
C LYS A 196 -13.26 47.01 4.93
N MET A 197 -13.82 45.83 4.67
CA MET A 197 -13.50 45.01 3.50
C MET A 197 -14.02 45.63 2.19
N MET A 198 -15.19 46.28 2.26
CA MET A 198 -15.80 46.98 1.13
C MET A 198 -15.22 48.39 0.93
N GLY A 199 -14.40 48.89 1.85
CA GLY A 199 -13.83 50.24 1.78
C GLY A 199 -14.82 51.35 2.14
N LEU A 200 -15.79 51.06 3.01
CA LEU A 200 -16.84 52.00 3.43
C LEU A 200 -16.48 52.77 4.72
N ASP A 201 -15.34 52.47 5.36
CA ASP A 201 -14.87 53.11 6.60
C ASP A 201 -13.98 54.37 6.34
N GLU A 202 -14.35 55.25 5.39
CA GLU A 202 -13.73 56.59 5.23
C GLU A 202 -14.61 57.72 5.79
#